data_AF-A0A2N7GDR9-F1
#
_entry.id   AF-A0A2N7GDR9-F1
#
_cell.length_a   1.000
_cell.length_b   1.000
_cell.length_c   1.000
_cell.angle_alpha   90.00
_cell.angle_beta   90.00
_cell.angle_gamma   90.00
#
_symmetry.space_group_name_H-M   'P 1'
#
loop_
_entity.id
_entity.type
_entity.pdbx_description
1 polymer ?
#
loop_
_entity_poly.entity_id
_entity_poly.type
_entity_poly.pdbx_seq_one_letter_code
_entity_poly.pdbx_strand_id
1 'polypeptide(L)'
;MKLKLIVLVLSAVISGCSLFVSENSFGENWSGHHVDELIAHWGEPHQKSENEHGEIEVQYKIFSDSCTYTFFTDRHGVIDSYQYDSTFLGTCKPIG
;
A
#
# COMPACT_ATOMS: atom_id res chain seq x y z
N MET A 1 25.47 43.01 21.11
CA MET A 1 24.12 42.40 21.17
C MET A 1 23.71 41.80 19.81
N LYS A 2 24.50 40.86 19.25
CA LYS A 2 24.22 40.27 17.92
C LYS A 2 24.30 38.73 17.90
N LEU A 3 24.59 38.10 19.03
CA LEU A 3 24.83 36.65 19.14
C LEU A 3 23.56 35.84 19.46
N LYS A 4 22.49 36.48 19.95
CA LYS A 4 21.26 35.80 20.37
C LYS A 4 20.31 35.44 19.22
N LEU A 5 20.51 35.99 18.02
CA LEU A 5 19.63 35.73 16.87
C LEU A 5 20.02 34.47 16.08
N ILE A 6 21.27 34.01 16.19
CA ILE A 6 21.77 32.84 15.45
C ILE A 6 21.27 31.53 16.08
N VAL A 7 21.03 31.52 17.40
CA VAL A 7 20.59 30.33 18.14
C VAL A 7 19.14 29.95 17.82
N LEU A 8 18.30 30.90 17.39
CA LEU A 8 16.88 30.64 17.13
C LEU A 8 16.59 29.95 15.79
N VAL A 9 17.56 29.92 14.87
CA VAL A 9 17.41 29.31 13.53
C VAL A 9 17.81 27.83 13.55
N LEU A 10 18.67 27.41 14.49
CA LEU A 10 19.15 26.02 14.56
C LEU A 10 18.12 25.03 15.14
N SER A 11 17.11 25.49 15.89
CA SER A 11 16.10 24.62 16.50
C SER A 11 14.98 24.20 15.52
N ALA A 12 14.89 24.81 14.34
CA ALA A 12 13.85 24.49 13.36
C ALA A 12 14.14 23.24 12.51
N VAL A 13 15.36 22.68 12.59
CA VAL A 13 15.81 21.60 11.68
C VAL A 13 15.51 20.20 12.24
N ILE A 14 15.06 20.07 13.49
CA ILE A 14 14.96 18.76 14.18
C ILE A 14 13.50 18.28 14.33
N SER A 15 12.51 19.09 13.95
CA SER A 15 11.09 18.68 14.06
C SER A 15 10.51 18.05 12.79
N GLY A 16 11.33 17.87 11.76
CA GLY A 16 11.00 16.98 10.65
C GLY A 16 11.32 15.56 11.05
N CYS A 17 10.44 14.91 11.82
CA CYS A 17 10.33 13.46 11.70
C CYS A 17 9.88 13.23 10.26
N SER A 18 10.83 13.10 9.34
CA SER A 18 10.61 12.46 8.06
C SER A 18 10.04 11.10 8.43
N LEU A 19 8.72 10.98 8.35
CA LEU A 19 8.08 9.69 8.18
C LEU A 19 8.63 9.20 6.85
N PHE A 20 9.84 8.63 6.89
CA PHE A 20 10.28 7.61 5.97
C PHE A 20 9.28 6.48 6.18
N VAL A 21 8.09 6.64 5.60
CA VAL A 21 7.23 5.53 5.24
C VAL A 21 8.12 4.74 4.30
N SER A 22 8.75 3.69 4.83
CA SER A 22 9.59 2.84 4.01
C SER A 22 8.73 2.41 2.83
N GLU A 23 9.36 2.35 1.66
CA GLU A 23 8.76 2.02 0.37
C GLU A 23 8.21 0.58 0.30
N ASN A 24 7.81 0.00 1.42
CA ASN A 24 7.19 -1.31 1.52
C ASN A 24 5.74 -1.23 1.02
N SER A 25 5.62 -1.26 -0.31
CA SER A 25 4.85 -2.30 -0.99
C SER A 25 3.51 -2.61 -0.30
N PHE A 26 2.54 -1.73 -0.55
CA PHE A 26 1.13 -1.84 -0.12
C PHE A 26 0.55 -3.27 -0.27
N GLY A 27 1.03 -4.04 -1.26
CA GLY A 27 0.67 -5.44 -1.47
C GLY A 27 1.54 -6.50 -0.77
N GLU A 28 2.84 -6.28 -0.54
CA GLU A 28 3.74 -7.32 0.02
C GLU A 28 3.40 -7.70 1.45
N ASN A 29 2.89 -6.76 2.24
CA ASN A 29 2.53 -7.02 3.63
C ASN A 29 1.31 -7.94 3.78
N TRP A 30 0.58 -8.24 2.70
CA TRP A 30 -0.60 -9.10 2.74
C TRP A 30 -0.29 -10.57 2.45
N SER A 31 0.90 -10.90 1.93
CA SER A 31 1.29 -12.30 1.73
C SER A 31 1.26 -13.06 3.05
N GLY A 32 0.56 -14.19 3.09
CA GLY A 32 0.36 -15.02 4.28
C GLY A 32 -0.87 -14.65 5.12
N HIS A 33 -1.59 -13.56 4.80
CA HIS A 33 -2.85 -13.21 5.43
C HIS A 33 -4.05 -13.82 4.71
N HIS A 34 -5.16 -14.01 5.42
CA HIS A 34 -6.41 -14.44 4.80
C HIS A 34 -7.03 -13.29 4.00
N VAL A 35 -7.61 -13.58 2.84
CA VAL A 35 -8.22 -12.56 1.96
C VAL A 35 -9.36 -11.80 2.63
N ASP A 36 -10.06 -12.43 3.57
CA ASP A 36 -11.11 -11.76 4.34
C ASP A 36 -10.54 -10.67 5.26
N GLU A 37 -9.30 -10.80 5.75
CA GLU A 37 -8.62 -9.75 6.51
C GLU A 37 -8.31 -8.54 5.62
N LEU A 38 -7.87 -8.81 4.38
CA LEU A 38 -7.65 -7.77 3.37
C LEU A 38 -8.95 -7.05 3.06
N ILE A 39 -10.04 -7.78 2.80
CA ILE A 39 -11.37 -7.18 2.51
C ILE A 39 -11.89 -6.39 3.71
N ALA A 40 -11.70 -6.88 4.94
CA ALA A 40 -12.09 -6.15 6.13
C ALA A 40 -11.31 -4.84 6.32
N HIS A 41 -10.03 -4.81 5.88
CA HIS A 41 -9.17 -3.63 6.03
C HIS A 41 -9.30 -2.63 4.87
N TRP A 42 -9.38 -3.11 3.63
CA TRP A 42 -9.42 -2.29 2.41
C TRP A 42 -10.83 -2.01 1.93
N GLY A 43 -11.82 -2.75 2.42
CA GLY A 43 -13.20 -2.73 1.96
C GLY A 43 -13.45 -3.68 0.79
N GLU A 44 -14.66 -3.58 0.25
CA GLU A 44 -15.10 -4.42 -0.87
C GLU A 44 -14.21 -4.21 -2.11
N PRO A 45 -13.71 -5.29 -2.72
CA PRO A 45 -12.91 -5.20 -3.94
C PRO A 45 -13.76 -4.75 -5.12
N HIS A 46 -13.10 -4.21 -6.14
CA HIS A 46 -13.74 -3.91 -7.42
C HIS A 46 -14.24 -5.18 -8.10
N GLN A 47 -13.46 -6.27 -7.99
CA GLN A 47 -13.81 -7.58 -8.49
C GLN A 47 -13.29 -8.65 -7.54
N LYS A 48 -14.10 -9.70 -7.33
CA LYS A 48 -13.72 -10.92 -6.63
C LYS A 48 -14.17 -12.10 -7.50
N SER A 49 -13.27 -13.03 -7.76
CA SER A 49 -13.56 -14.27 -8.46
C SER A 49 -12.90 -15.44 -7.77
N GLU A 50 -13.53 -16.60 -7.83
CA GLU A 50 -13.02 -17.85 -7.30
C GLU A 50 -12.97 -18.85 -8.46
N ASN A 51 -11.87 -19.58 -8.60
CA ASN A 51 -11.72 -20.59 -9.64
C ASN A 51 -12.25 -21.97 -9.18
N GLU A 52 -12.24 -22.95 -10.07
CA GLU A 52 -12.73 -24.31 -9.78
C GLU A 52 -11.93 -25.05 -8.69
N HIS A 53 -10.73 -24.55 -8.33
CA HIS A 53 -9.86 -25.11 -7.29
C HIS A 53 -10.00 -24.41 -5.94
N GLY A 54 -10.88 -23.41 -5.82
CA GLY A 54 -11.09 -22.62 -4.60
C GLY A 54 -10.06 -21.52 -4.39
N GLU A 55 -9.22 -21.23 -5.38
CA GLU A 55 -8.31 -20.08 -5.33
C GLU A 55 -9.09 -18.81 -5.66
N ILE A 56 -8.92 -17.79 -4.83
CA ILE A 56 -9.60 -16.51 -4.92
C ILE A 56 -8.65 -15.48 -5.52
N GLU A 57 -9.14 -14.75 -6.53
CA GLU A 57 -8.54 -13.53 -7.06
C GLU A 57 -9.39 -12.33 -6.63
N VAL A 58 -8.75 -11.33 -6.01
CA VAL A 58 -9.40 -10.06 -5.68
C VAL A 58 -8.66 -8.88 -6.30
N GLN A 59 -9.42 -8.00 -6.94
CA GLN A 59 -8.91 -6.83 -7.62
C GLN A 59 -9.40 -5.54 -6.96
N TYR A 60 -8.47 -4.63 -6.69
CA TYR A 60 -8.72 -3.30 -6.18
C TYR A 60 -8.27 -2.25 -7.19
N LYS A 61 -9.17 -1.33 -7.53
CA LYS A 61 -8.85 -0.14 -8.31
C LYS A 61 -8.73 1.06 -7.37
N ILE A 62 -7.56 1.67 -7.36
CA ILE A 62 -7.18 2.73 -6.42
C ILE A 62 -6.69 3.93 -7.23
N PHE A 63 -6.73 5.13 -6.62
CA PHE A 63 -6.30 6.38 -7.24
C PHE A 63 -7.04 6.70 -8.55
N SER A 64 -8.37 6.70 -8.51
CA SER A 64 -9.22 6.98 -9.69
C SER A 64 -8.93 6.04 -10.87
N ASP A 65 -8.87 4.75 -10.58
CA ASP A 65 -8.58 3.67 -11.55
C ASP A 65 -7.20 3.74 -12.22
N SER A 66 -6.30 4.60 -11.73
CA SER A 66 -4.94 4.68 -12.27
C SER A 66 -4.05 3.51 -11.81
N CYS A 67 -4.47 2.81 -10.75
CA CYS A 67 -3.77 1.70 -10.13
C CYS A 67 -4.68 0.51 -9.89
N THR A 68 -4.25 -0.65 -10.35
CA THR A 68 -4.94 -1.91 -10.11
C THR A 68 -4.05 -2.83 -9.31
N TYR A 69 -4.50 -3.24 -8.13
CA TYR A 69 -3.86 -4.29 -7.32
C TYR A 69 -4.68 -5.57 -7.47
N THR A 70 -4.03 -6.67 -7.82
CA THR A 70 -4.64 -7.99 -7.89
C THR A 70 -3.94 -8.90 -6.89
N PHE A 71 -4.68 -9.48 -5.97
CA PHE A 71 -4.18 -10.45 -5.01
C PHE A 71 -4.69 -11.84 -5.38
N PHE A 72 -3.81 -12.82 -5.26
CA PHE A 72 -4.08 -14.23 -5.51
C PHE A 72 -3.93 -15.00 -4.21
N THR A 73 -4.77 -16.02 -4.03
CA THR A 73 -4.82 -16.81 -2.82
C THR A 73 -4.69 -18.29 -3.15
N ASP A 74 -4.26 -19.06 -2.16
CA ASP A 74 -4.39 -20.50 -2.18
C ASP A 74 -5.85 -20.94 -1.96
N ARG A 75 -6.09 -22.25 -2.06
CA ARG A 75 -7.40 -22.87 -1.82
C ARG A 75 -7.97 -22.70 -0.40
N HIS A 76 -7.18 -22.19 0.54
CA HIS A 76 -7.61 -21.90 1.91
C HIS A 76 -7.86 -20.40 2.11
N GLY A 77 -7.83 -19.60 1.04
CA GLY A 77 -8.05 -18.16 1.09
C GLY A 77 -6.85 -17.37 1.62
N VAL A 78 -5.67 -17.98 1.72
CA VAL A 78 -4.44 -17.30 2.16
C VAL A 78 -3.75 -16.68 0.96
N ILE A 79 -3.43 -15.38 1.03
CA ILE A 79 -2.78 -14.64 -0.05
C ILE A 79 -1.37 -15.20 -0.26
N ASP A 80 -1.10 -15.74 -1.45
CA ASP A 80 0.22 -16.28 -1.81
C ASP A 80 1.07 -15.24 -2.55
N SER A 81 0.43 -14.35 -3.29
CA SER A 81 1.07 -13.43 -4.22
C SER A 81 0.15 -12.28 -4.57
N TYR A 82 0.75 -11.23 -5.14
CA TYR A 82 0.02 -10.09 -5.65
C TYR A 82 0.72 -9.55 -6.90
N GLN A 83 -0.05 -8.85 -7.72
CA GLN A 83 0.42 -8.08 -8.86
C GLN A 83 -0.15 -6.67 -8.78
N TYR A 84 0.55 -5.72 -9.39
CA TYR A 84 0.01 -4.38 -9.54
C TYR A 84 0.28 -3.86 -10.95
N ASP A 85 -0.68 -3.11 -11.48
CA ASP A 85 -0.59 -2.39 -12.75
C ASP A 85 -0.82 -0.90 -12.51
N SER A 86 0.00 -0.06 -13.15
CA SER A 86 -0.08 1.40 -13.07
C SER A 86 -0.20 2.00 -14.47
N THR A 87 -1.23 2.80 -14.71
CA THR A 87 -1.38 3.53 -15.97
C THR A 87 -0.56 4.83 -16.01
N PHE A 88 -0.05 5.30 -14.87
CA PHE A 88 0.75 6.53 -14.75
C PHE A 88 2.15 6.22 -14.20
N LEU A 89 3.17 6.32 -15.06
CA LEU A 89 4.61 6.38 -14.75
C LEU A 89 5.16 5.44 -13.64
N GLY A 90 4.56 4.25 -13.44
CA GLY A 90 5.00 3.32 -12.38
C GLY A 90 4.59 3.75 -10.96
N THR A 91 3.87 4.86 -10.81
CA THR A 91 3.51 5.43 -9.50
C THR A 91 2.13 4.95 -9.07
N CYS A 92 2.01 3.65 -8.79
CA CYS A 92 1.06 3.19 -7.76
C CYS A 92 1.62 3.35 -6.35
N LYS A 93 2.85 3.85 -6.27
CA LYS A 93 3.49 4.31 -5.06
C LYS A 93 2.67 5.47 -4.46
N PRO A 94 2.19 5.37 -3.22
CA PRO A 94 1.60 6.52 -2.55
C PRO A 94 2.63 7.66 -2.57
N ILE A 95 2.24 8.80 -3.13
CA ILE A 95 2.95 10.06 -2.88
C ILE A 95 2.63 10.39 -1.43
N GLY A 96 3.59 10.14 -0.55
CA GLY A 96 3.52 10.53 0.86
C GLY A 96 3.41 12.04 1.02
#